data_AF-A0A1Y0EH97-F1
#
_entry.id   AF-A0A1Y0EH97-F1
#
_cell.length_a   1.000
_cell.length_b   1.000
_cell.length_c   1.000
_cell.angle_alpha   90.00
_cell.angle_beta   90.00
_cell.angle_gamma   90.00
#
_symmetry.space_group_name_H-M   'P 1'
#
loop_
_entity.id
_entity.type
_entity.pdbx_description
1 polymer ?
#
loop_
_entity_poly.entity_id
_entity_poly.type
_entity_poly.pdbx_seq_one_letter_code
_entity_poly.pdbx_strand_id
1 'polypeptide(L)'
;MPDIKKVQIPEILSLEKNREETLKFLSFVSLQNKKNRKRRRKGTGAPSEYFDFTNLKEICPATALILCAVYDVYQRRGGDFRVFDYDEWDAGVKETFAQIGFFKWLDFKGLPSAGNVVGELPIRAFESEVLHIPAKPVTYLQDLIEAFNNIRERASKTIIDEETSSRVASAILEAVENSVRHAYHDGIPKDVRRRWWVGGVSNPKSGEVMVACYDCGVSIPGSIAGSVLDDQRGVRTYVQGVFRRYLRRSVTEEVGHELDHKRLQVALKYLATTSGVAGGGKGLAHIATTIDDCQDGTVEIFTRRAHFYVKKGDVGRCSLLPEEMPGTLIVWRMQLYG
;
A
#
# COMPACT_ATOMS: atom_id res chain seq x y z
N MET A 1 -8.54 -6.92 -34.89
CA MET A 1 -8.84 -7.06 -33.45
C MET A 1 -9.99 -6.10 -33.13
N PRO A 2 -10.90 -6.40 -32.20
CA PRO A 2 -11.88 -5.40 -31.76
C PRO A 2 -11.15 -4.14 -31.26
N ASP A 3 -11.74 -2.96 -31.45
CA ASP A 3 -11.19 -1.69 -30.97
C ASP A 3 -11.15 -1.68 -29.44
N ILE A 4 -10.06 -2.17 -28.86
CA ILE A 4 -9.80 -2.07 -27.44
C ILE A 4 -9.40 -0.62 -27.18
N LYS A 5 -10.21 0.09 -26.38
CA LYS A 5 -9.96 1.49 -26.08
C LYS A 5 -8.66 1.65 -25.29
N LYS A 6 -7.78 2.49 -25.81
CA LYS A 6 -6.51 2.87 -25.17
C LYS A 6 -6.77 3.81 -24.00
N VAL A 7 -6.31 3.47 -22.80
CA VAL A 7 -6.33 4.34 -21.61
C VAL A 7 -4.94 4.92 -21.40
N GLN A 8 -4.84 6.25 -21.49
CA GLN A 8 -3.62 6.98 -21.25
C GLN A 8 -3.25 6.99 -19.77
N ILE A 9 -1.97 6.73 -19.48
CA ILE A 9 -1.39 6.79 -18.14
C ILE A 9 -0.65 8.14 -17.99
N PRO A 10 -0.71 8.81 -16.82
CA PRO A 10 0.13 9.97 -16.54
C PRO A 10 1.61 9.69 -16.76
N GLU A 11 2.38 10.70 -17.17
CA GLU A 11 3.84 10.57 -17.36
C GLU A 11 4.57 10.22 -16.06
N ILE A 12 4.05 10.66 -14.91
CA ILE A 12 4.62 10.40 -13.59
C ILE A 12 3.55 9.75 -12.71
N LEU A 13 3.81 8.54 -12.22
CA LEU A 13 3.00 7.85 -11.23
C LEU A 13 3.72 7.85 -9.88
N SER A 14 3.50 8.92 -9.11
CA SER A 14 4.12 9.10 -7.80
C SER A 14 3.18 9.86 -6.87
N LEU A 15 2.90 9.27 -5.70
CA LEU A 15 2.17 9.93 -4.61
C LEU A 15 2.93 11.09 -3.99
N GLU A 16 4.22 11.24 -4.30
CA GLU A 16 5.07 12.35 -3.86
C GLU A 16 5.13 13.48 -4.90
N LYS A 17 5.42 13.14 -6.16
CA LYS A 17 5.68 14.12 -7.22
C LYS A 17 4.45 14.50 -8.04
N ASN A 18 3.45 13.61 -8.17
CA ASN A 18 2.30 13.79 -9.05
C ASN A 18 1.01 13.24 -8.42
N ARG A 19 0.75 13.65 -7.17
CA ARG A 19 -0.21 12.98 -6.28
C ARG A 19 -1.64 12.96 -6.82
N GLU A 20 -2.13 14.07 -7.33
CA GLU A 20 -3.54 14.20 -7.75
C GLU A 20 -3.83 13.27 -8.95
N GLU A 21 -3.05 13.38 -10.01
CA GLU A 21 -3.13 12.56 -11.22
C GLU A 21 -2.89 11.09 -10.91
N THR A 22 -1.94 10.78 -10.02
CA THR A 22 -1.69 9.41 -9.57
C THR A 22 -2.91 8.83 -8.88
N LEU A 23 -3.53 9.56 -7.94
CA LEU A 23 -4.74 9.10 -7.25
C LEU A 23 -5.93 8.98 -8.20
N LYS A 24 -6.14 9.94 -9.13
CA LYS A 24 -7.16 9.86 -10.19
C LYS A 24 -7.00 8.57 -10.99
N PHE A 25 -5.77 8.28 -11.41
CA PHE A 25 -5.46 7.07 -12.17
C PHE A 25 -5.73 5.79 -11.35
N LEU A 26 -5.20 5.70 -10.12
CA LEU A 26 -5.40 4.52 -9.26
C LEU A 26 -6.88 4.26 -8.96
N SER A 27 -7.65 5.32 -8.68
CA SER A 27 -9.11 5.25 -8.52
C SER A 27 -9.81 4.75 -9.79
N PHE A 28 -9.41 5.27 -10.96
CA PHE A 28 -9.93 4.82 -12.25
C PHE A 28 -9.68 3.31 -12.46
N VAL A 29 -8.45 2.83 -12.28
CA VAL A 29 -8.10 1.42 -12.46
C VAL A 29 -8.92 0.53 -11.50
N SER A 30 -9.03 0.93 -10.23
CA SER A 30 -9.82 0.21 -9.23
C SER A 30 -11.31 0.12 -9.59
N LEU A 31 -11.90 1.21 -10.09
CA LEU A 31 -13.28 1.25 -10.56
C LEU A 31 -13.50 0.37 -11.80
N GLN A 32 -12.57 0.38 -12.76
CA GLN A 32 -12.66 -0.49 -13.94
C GLN A 32 -12.63 -1.97 -13.55
N ASN A 33 -11.80 -2.35 -12.59
CA ASN A 33 -11.76 -3.71 -12.07
C ASN A 33 -13.11 -4.15 -11.44
N LYS A 34 -13.82 -3.23 -10.77
CA LYS A 34 -15.17 -3.50 -10.24
C LYS A 34 -16.21 -3.63 -11.37
N LYS A 35 -16.14 -2.79 -12.41
CA LYS A 35 -17.05 -2.83 -13.57
C LYS A 35 -16.87 -4.09 -14.42
N ASN A 36 -15.63 -4.45 -14.74
CA ASN A 36 -15.30 -5.63 -15.54
C ASN A 36 -15.79 -6.92 -14.88
N ARG A 37 -15.73 -7.00 -13.54
CA ARG A 37 -16.32 -8.11 -12.79
C ARG A 37 -17.83 -8.24 -13.01
N LYS A 38 -18.57 -7.12 -13.02
CA LYS A 38 -20.03 -7.15 -13.27
C LYS A 38 -20.35 -7.59 -14.70
N ARG A 39 -19.59 -7.13 -15.70
CA ARG A 39 -19.76 -7.53 -17.11
C ARG A 39 -19.50 -9.01 -17.34
N ARG A 40 -18.44 -9.57 -16.74
CA ARG A 40 -18.12 -10.99 -16.89
C ARG A 40 -19.15 -11.92 -16.27
N ARG A 41 -19.70 -11.55 -15.10
CA ARG A 41 -20.84 -12.28 -14.50
C ARG A 41 -22.06 -12.34 -15.42
N LYS A 42 -22.21 -11.38 -16.33
CA LYS A 42 -23.30 -11.34 -17.32
C LYS A 42 -22.94 -12.02 -18.66
N GLY A 43 -21.78 -12.67 -18.77
CA GLY A 43 -21.33 -13.31 -20.02
C GLY A 43 -20.93 -12.33 -21.13
N THR A 44 -20.94 -11.02 -20.85
CA THR A 44 -20.68 -9.96 -21.83
C THR A 44 -19.19 -9.60 -21.88
N GLY A 45 -18.43 -10.32 -22.71
CA GLY A 45 -17.35 -9.75 -23.51
C GLY A 45 -15.93 -9.70 -22.93
N ALA A 46 -14.98 -9.77 -23.89
CA ALA A 46 -13.54 -9.53 -23.76
C ALA A 46 -13.21 -8.13 -23.17
N PRO A 47 -11.95 -7.86 -22.76
CA PRO A 47 -11.56 -6.56 -22.25
C PRO A 47 -11.89 -5.44 -23.26
N SER A 48 -12.54 -4.39 -22.81
CA SER A 48 -12.86 -3.22 -23.65
C SER A 48 -11.80 -2.13 -23.61
N GLU A 49 -10.84 -2.23 -22.69
CA GLU A 49 -9.83 -1.19 -22.43
C GLU A 49 -8.47 -1.85 -22.13
N TYR A 50 -7.37 -1.20 -22.52
CA TYR A 50 -6.00 -1.52 -22.09
C TYR A 50 -5.27 -0.27 -21.60
N PHE A 51 -4.32 -0.45 -20.68
CA PHE A 51 -3.53 0.64 -20.12
C PHE A 51 -2.24 0.80 -20.91
N ASP A 52 -2.00 2.00 -21.44
CA ASP A 52 -0.82 2.32 -22.22
C ASP A 52 0.30 2.90 -21.36
N PHE A 53 1.37 2.12 -21.19
CA PHE A 53 2.54 2.50 -20.40
C PHE A 53 3.64 3.20 -21.22
N THR A 54 3.50 3.35 -22.54
CA THR A 54 4.52 4.01 -23.39
C THR A 54 4.76 5.48 -23.00
N ASN A 55 3.74 6.15 -22.46
CA ASN A 55 3.84 7.51 -21.97
C ASN A 55 4.41 7.62 -20.54
N LEU A 56 4.44 6.53 -19.77
CA LEU A 56 4.93 6.55 -18.39
C LEU A 56 6.46 6.72 -18.38
N LYS A 57 6.95 7.77 -17.75
CA LYS A 57 8.37 8.12 -17.62
C LYS A 57 8.93 7.87 -16.24
N GLU A 58 8.09 7.97 -15.21
CA GLU A 58 8.51 7.72 -13.84
C GLU A 58 7.41 7.03 -13.04
N ILE A 59 7.77 6.02 -12.24
CA ILE A 59 6.89 5.44 -11.23
C ILE A 59 7.67 5.22 -9.94
N CYS A 60 7.11 5.63 -8.79
CA CYS A 60 7.75 5.35 -7.51
C CYS A 60 7.40 3.94 -7.01
N PRO A 61 8.28 3.28 -6.22
CA PRO A 61 8.07 1.90 -5.77
C PRO A 61 6.75 1.68 -5.02
N ALA A 62 6.32 2.62 -4.17
CA ALA A 62 5.05 2.54 -3.47
C ALA A 62 3.83 2.54 -4.42
N THR A 63 3.88 3.32 -5.51
CA THR A 63 2.80 3.36 -6.51
C THR A 63 2.82 2.10 -7.37
N ALA A 64 4.01 1.60 -7.72
CA ALA A 64 4.16 0.32 -8.40
C ALA A 64 3.52 -0.82 -7.58
N LEU A 65 3.72 -0.84 -6.24
CA LEU A 65 3.12 -1.84 -5.35
C LEU A 65 1.59 -1.85 -5.44
N ILE A 66 0.96 -0.66 -5.44
CA ILE A 66 -0.49 -0.54 -5.58
C ILE A 66 -0.93 -1.11 -6.93
N LEU A 67 -0.25 -0.78 -8.02
CA LEU A 67 -0.58 -1.33 -9.34
C LEU A 67 -0.44 -2.85 -9.37
N CYS A 68 0.65 -3.41 -8.85
CA CYS A 68 0.85 -4.86 -8.71
C CYS A 68 -0.36 -5.51 -8.03
N ALA A 69 -0.78 -4.95 -6.89
CA ALA A 69 -1.89 -5.46 -6.11
C ALA A 69 -3.23 -5.38 -6.86
N VAL A 70 -3.48 -4.25 -7.52
CA VAL A 70 -4.69 -4.04 -8.32
C VAL A 70 -4.76 -5.02 -9.50
N TYR A 71 -3.62 -5.32 -10.13
CA TYR A 71 -3.53 -6.31 -11.21
C TYR A 71 -3.63 -7.76 -10.71
N ASP A 72 -3.04 -8.10 -9.56
CA ASP A 72 -3.21 -9.44 -8.95
C ASP A 72 -4.70 -9.72 -8.67
N VAL A 73 -5.40 -8.74 -8.09
CA VAL A 73 -6.86 -8.83 -7.87
C VAL A 73 -7.61 -8.97 -9.20
N TYR A 74 -7.18 -8.28 -10.26
CA TYR A 74 -7.79 -8.38 -11.58
C TYR A 74 -7.60 -9.78 -12.18
N GLN A 75 -6.38 -10.32 -12.20
CA GLN A 75 -6.08 -11.66 -12.73
C GLN A 75 -6.84 -12.75 -11.98
N ARG A 76 -6.90 -12.68 -10.64
CA ARG A 76 -7.67 -13.63 -9.81
C ARG A 76 -9.17 -13.65 -10.11
N ARG A 77 -9.69 -12.57 -10.70
CA ARG A 77 -11.08 -12.49 -11.21
C ARG A 77 -11.21 -13.01 -12.65
N GLY A 78 -10.25 -13.80 -13.11
CA GLY A 78 -10.13 -14.29 -14.50
C GLY A 78 -9.66 -13.22 -15.48
N GLY A 79 -9.07 -12.11 -14.98
CA GLY A 79 -8.51 -11.02 -15.80
C GLY A 79 -7.49 -11.55 -16.80
N ASP A 80 -7.61 -11.18 -18.07
CA ASP A 80 -6.53 -11.41 -19.02
C ASP A 80 -5.79 -10.08 -19.13
N PHE A 81 -4.65 -9.98 -18.46
CA PHE A 81 -3.80 -8.80 -18.59
C PHE A 81 -2.72 -9.08 -19.64
N ARG A 82 -2.56 -8.13 -20.54
CA ARG A 82 -1.54 -8.16 -21.59
C ARG A 82 -0.67 -6.93 -21.46
N VAL A 83 0.62 -7.16 -21.58
CA VAL A 83 1.59 -6.09 -21.72
C VAL A 83 1.60 -5.70 -23.19
N PHE A 84 1.44 -4.40 -23.46
CA PHE A 84 1.51 -3.84 -24.81
C PHE A 84 2.74 -2.97 -24.92
N ASP A 85 3.39 -3.01 -26.08
CA ASP A 85 4.49 -2.13 -26.47
C ASP A 85 5.61 -2.08 -25.42
N TYR A 86 5.92 -3.23 -24.80
CA TYR A 86 6.90 -3.33 -23.72
C TYR A 86 8.22 -2.69 -24.09
N ASP A 87 8.70 -2.91 -25.32
CA ASP A 87 9.98 -2.38 -25.78
C ASP A 87 10.02 -0.84 -25.77
N GLU A 88 8.87 -0.18 -25.91
CA GLU A 88 8.74 1.29 -25.91
C GLU A 88 8.62 1.92 -24.51
N TRP A 89 8.51 1.12 -23.44
CA TRP A 89 8.42 1.68 -22.09
C TRP A 89 9.74 2.32 -21.66
N ASP A 90 9.65 3.32 -20.80
CA ASP A 90 10.82 3.93 -20.17
C ASP A 90 11.64 2.88 -19.38
N ALA A 91 12.97 2.97 -19.47
CA ALA A 91 13.88 2.02 -18.84
C ALA A 91 13.77 2.02 -17.31
N GLY A 92 13.63 3.19 -16.69
CA GLY A 92 13.47 3.32 -15.23
C GLY A 92 12.13 2.76 -14.75
N VAL A 93 11.09 2.84 -15.58
CA VAL A 93 9.79 2.22 -15.33
C VAL A 93 9.89 0.70 -15.40
N LYS A 94 10.51 0.15 -16.45
CA LYS A 94 10.77 -1.29 -16.58
C LYS A 94 11.56 -1.80 -15.38
N GLU A 95 12.61 -1.08 -15.03
CA GLU A 95 13.48 -1.40 -13.90
C GLU A 95 12.69 -1.40 -12.59
N THR A 96 11.91 -0.36 -12.30
CA THR A 96 11.08 -0.30 -11.08
C THR A 96 10.10 -1.48 -11.01
N PHE A 97 9.44 -1.81 -12.12
CA PHE A 97 8.53 -2.97 -12.17
C PHE A 97 9.26 -4.31 -12.04
N ALA A 98 10.45 -4.44 -12.64
CA ALA A 98 11.27 -5.65 -12.51
C ALA A 98 11.77 -5.82 -11.08
N GLN A 99 12.26 -4.74 -10.47
CA GLN A 99 12.70 -4.70 -9.09
C GLN A 99 11.56 -5.12 -8.17
N ILE A 100 10.37 -4.50 -8.27
CA ILE A 100 9.18 -4.91 -7.51
C ILE A 100 8.52 -6.20 -8.03
N GLY A 101 9.23 -7.04 -8.78
CA GLY A 101 8.78 -8.40 -9.12
C GLY A 101 7.46 -8.47 -9.90
N PHE A 102 7.01 -7.35 -10.47
CA PHE A 102 5.73 -7.22 -11.17
C PHE A 102 5.59 -8.29 -12.25
N PHE A 103 6.64 -8.49 -13.05
CA PHE A 103 6.66 -9.44 -14.16
C PHE A 103 6.78 -10.91 -13.73
N LYS A 104 7.28 -11.18 -12.53
CA LYS A 104 7.36 -12.53 -11.96
C LYS A 104 6.03 -12.95 -11.34
N TRP A 105 5.31 -11.99 -10.77
CA TRP A 105 4.10 -12.23 -9.98
C TRP A 105 2.85 -12.36 -10.81
N LEU A 106 2.78 -11.61 -11.90
CA LEU A 106 1.62 -11.57 -12.76
C LEU A 106 1.92 -12.40 -14.01
N ASP A 107 0.99 -13.29 -14.34
CA ASP A 107 1.09 -14.15 -15.52
C ASP A 107 0.85 -13.31 -16.79
N PHE A 108 1.89 -12.59 -17.21
CA PHE A 108 1.83 -11.68 -18.33
C PHE A 108 2.02 -12.40 -19.66
N LYS A 109 0.95 -12.41 -20.46
CA LYS A 109 1.02 -12.80 -21.86
C LYS A 109 1.61 -11.65 -22.68
N GLY A 110 2.51 -11.99 -23.59
CA GLY A 110 3.12 -11.03 -24.51
C GLY A 110 4.41 -10.38 -24.01
N LEU A 111 4.93 -10.79 -22.85
CA LEU A 111 6.33 -10.50 -22.53
C LEU A 111 7.24 -11.26 -23.51
N PRO A 112 8.40 -10.68 -23.89
CA PRO A 112 9.45 -11.43 -24.57
C PRO A 112 9.72 -12.74 -23.80
N SER A 113 9.92 -13.86 -24.51
CA SER A 113 10.13 -15.17 -23.88
C SER A 113 11.11 -15.08 -22.72
N ALA A 114 10.74 -15.65 -21.58
CA ALA A 114 11.34 -15.49 -20.24
C ALA A 114 12.84 -15.79 -20.11
N GLY A 115 13.56 -16.11 -21.20
CA GLY A 115 15.00 -16.29 -21.21
C GLY A 115 15.83 -15.01 -21.13
N ASN A 116 15.25 -13.82 -21.43
CA ASN A 116 16.02 -12.58 -21.58
C ASN A 116 15.52 -11.37 -20.77
N VAL A 117 14.44 -11.49 -19.99
CA VAL A 117 13.95 -10.36 -19.16
C VAL A 117 14.77 -10.22 -17.85
N VAL A 118 15.55 -11.25 -17.51
CA VAL A 118 16.64 -11.20 -16.51
C VAL A 118 17.99 -11.10 -17.23
N GLY A 119 18.03 -10.34 -18.34
CA GLY A 119 19.29 -9.90 -18.92
C GLY A 119 19.90 -8.84 -18.00
N GLU A 120 21.22 -8.91 -17.80
CA GLU A 120 22.02 -7.97 -17.01
C GLU A 120 21.64 -6.51 -17.33
N LEU A 121 20.77 -5.92 -16.50
CA LEU A 121 20.51 -4.49 -16.52
C LEU A 121 21.78 -3.80 -15.98
N PRO A 122 22.35 -2.81 -16.71
CA PRO A 122 23.59 -2.17 -16.31
C PRO A 122 23.43 -1.45 -14.95
N ILE A 123 24.26 -1.86 -14.00
CA ILE A 123 24.24 -1.46 -12.58
C ILE A 123 24.68 0.02 -12.40
N ARG A 124 24.05 0.71 -11.43
CA ARG A 124 24.55 1.76 -10.48
C ARG A 124 23.78 3.09 -10.57
N ALA A 125 22.93 3.44 -9.59
CA ALA A 125 23.37 4.11 -8.36
C ALA A 125 22.57 3.78 -7.08
N PHE A 126 21.53 2.96 -7.19
CA PHE A 126 20.80 2.35 -6.08
C PHE A 126 20.94 0.84 -6.22
N GLU A 127 21.52 0.14 -5.24
CA GLU A 127 21.44 -1.33 -5.20
C GLU A 127 20.11 -1.69 -4.54
N SER A 128 19.04 -1.70 -5.34
CA SER A 128 17.73 -2.12 -4.86
C SER A 128 17.61 -3.63 -4.98
N GLU A 129 17.24 -4.28 -3.88
CA GLU A 129 16.62 -5.59 -3.96
C GLU A 129 15.26 -5.53 -3.27
N VAL A 130 14.20 -5.75 -4.05
CA VAL A 130 12.87 -5.91 -3.47
C VAL A 130 12.74 -7.34 -3.02
N LEU A 131 12.51 -7.51 -1.71
CA LEU A 131 12.05 -8.79 -1.19
C LEU A 131 10.55 -8.89 -1.23
N HIS A 132 10.15 -10.04 -1.75
CA HIS A 132 8.79 -10.41 -2.09
C HIS A 132 8.34 -11.47 -1.11
N ILE A 133 7.40 -11.11 -0.23
CA ILE A 133 6.79 -12.03 0.71
C ILE A 133 5.48 -12.52 0.10
N PRO A 134 5.39 -13.78 -0.37
CA PRO A 134 4.14 -14.34 -0.82
C PRO A 134 3.17 -14.45 0.36
N ALA A 135 2.02 -13.80 0.25
CA ALA A 135 1.06 -13.69 1.33
C ALA A 135 0.45 -15.05 1.74
N LYS A 136 0.93 -15.67 2.84
CA LYS A 136 0.29 -16.79 3.54
C LYS A 136 0.27 -16.62 5.08
N PRO A 137 -0.88 -16.90 5.76
CA PRO A 137 -1.18 -16.62 7.18
C PRO A 137 -0.15 -16.93 8.27
N VAL A 138 0.66 -17.97 8.12
CA VAL A 138 1.59 -18.44 9.16
C VAL A 138 3.04 -18.23 8.75
N THR A 139 3.30 -18.01 7.46
CA THR A 139 4.62 -17.67 6.93
C THR A 139 4.89 -16.16 7.00
N TYR A 140 3.85 -15.32 7.14
CA TYR A 140 3.96 -13.86 7.15
C TYR A 140 5.07 -13.27 8.02
N LEU A 141 5.16 -13.65 9.30
CA LEU A 141 6.16 -13.03 10.19
C LEU A 141 7.58 -13.50 9.84
N GLN A 142 7.76 -14.78 9.56
CA GLN A 142 9.06 -15.33 9.18
C GLN A 142 9.51 -14.78 7.83
N ASP A 143 8.62 -14.73 6.84
CA ASP A 143 8.89 -14.15 5.53
C ASP A 143 9.13 -12.63 5.64
N LEU A 144 8.40 -11.90 6.52
CA LEU A 144 8.63 -10.48 6.80
C LEU A 144 9.98 -10.22 7.43
N ILE A 145 10.34 -11.03 8.43
CA ILE A 145 11.64 -10.97 9.07
C ILE A 145 12.73 -11.35 8.06
N GLU A 146 12.54 -12.39 7.25
CA GLU A 146 13.48 -12.81 6.21
C GLU A 146 13.63 -11.74 5.13
N ALA A 147 12.53 -11.13 4.67
CA ALA A 147 12.56 -10.02 3.74
C ALA A 147 13.27 -8.80 4.33
N PHE A 148 12.98 -8.45 5.56
CA PHE A 148 13.67 -7.34 6.21
C PHE A 148 15.16 -7.66 6.43
N ASN A 149 15.49 -8.89 6.83
CA ASN A 149 16.87 -9.35 6.99
C ASN A 149 17.63 -9.39 5.67
N ASN A 150 16.99 -9.80 4.58
CA ASN A 150 17.60 -9.79 3.26
C ASN A 150 17.78 -8.34 2.76
N ILE A 151 16.83 -7.42 3.02
CA ILE A 151 17.01 -5.97 2.77
C ILE A 151 18.20 -5.46 3.58
N ARG A 152 18.30 -5.84 4.86
CA ARG A 152 19.39 -5.49 5.78
C ARG A 152 20.75 -6.00 5.30
N GLU A 153 20.86 -7.29 4.96
CA GLU A 153 22.11 -7.93 4.52
C GLU A 153 22.67 -7.28 3.25
N ARG A 154 21.78 -6.73 2.42
CA ARG A 154 22.12 -6.04 1.17
C ARG A 154 22.39 -4.55 1.38
N ALA A 155 21.74 -3.92 2.36
CA ALA A 155 21.88 -2.50 2.70
C ALA A 155 23.24 -2.10 3.32
N SER A 156 24.03 -3.02 3.88
CA SER A 156 25.51 -2.94 3.97
C SER A 156 26.05 -4.11 4.82
N LYS A 157 27.37 -4.34 4.76
CA LYS A 157 28.14 -5.15 5.73
C LYS A 157 28.14 -4.58 7.17
N THR A 158 27.39 -3.52 7.45
CA THR A 158 27.34 -2.82 8.72
C THR A 158 25.90 -2.76 9.24
N ILE A 159 25.62 -3.73 10.12
CA ILE A 159 24.77 -3.72 11.32
C ILE A 159 23.70 -2.60 11.37
N ILE A 160 22.54 -2.82 10.75
CA ILE A 160 21.31 -2.56 11.53
C ILE A 160 21.38 -3.57 12.67
N ASP A 161 21.40 -3.11 13.91
CA ASP A 161 21.39 -4.04 15.03
C ASP A 161 20.10 -4.87 14.99
N GLU A 162 20.17 -6.09 15.49
CA GLU A 162 19.07 -7.05 15.43
C GLU A 162 17.80 -6.50 16.10
N GLU A 163 17.95 -5.62 17.08
CA GLU A 163 16.84 -5.00 17.80
C GLU A 163 16.10 -3.98 16.92
N THR A 164 16.78 -3.08 16.22
CA THR A 164 16.14 -2.16 15.25
C THR A 164 15.40 -2.94 14.15
N SER A 165 16.02 -4.01 13.62
CA SER A 165 15.38 -4.89 12.61
C SER A 165 14.09 -5.54 13.13
N SER A 166 14.16 -6.11 14.34
CA SER A 166 13.03 -6.74 15.00
C SER A 166 11.89 -5.76 15.28
N ARG A 167 12.21 -4.52 15.68
CA ARG A 167 11.20 -3.47 15.91
C ARG A 167 10.48 -3.07 14.63
N VAL A 168 11.20 -2.88 13.52
CA VAL A 168 10.59 -2.56 12.22
C VAL A 168 9.70 -3.71 11.74
N ALA A 169 10.19 -4.96 11.80
CA ALA A 169 9.41 -6.13 11.44
C ALA A 169 8.14 -6.27 12.31
N SER A 170 8.26 -6.00 13.62
CA SER A 170 7.13 -6.00 14.56
C SER A 170 6.08 -4.93 14.20
N ALA A 171 6.51 -3.72 13.85
CA ALA A 171 5.61 -2.65 13.43
C ALA A 171 4.86 -2.98 12.13
N ILE A 172 5.55 -3.60 11.16
CA ILE A 172 4.94 -4.06 9.92
C ILE A 172 3.93 -5.19 10.20
N LEU A 173 4.30 -6.17 11.02
CA LEU A 173 3.40 -7.27 11.40
C LEU A 173 2.13 -6.72 12.03
N GLU A 174 2.27 -5.76 12.94
CA GLU A 174 1.13 -5.12 13.59
C GLU A 174 0.23 -4.37 12.59
N ALA A 175 0.81 -3.71 11.59
CA ALA A 175 0.05 -3.09 10.51
C ALA A 175 -0.79 -4.12 9.72
N VAL A 176 -0.18 -5.27 9.42
CA VAL A 176 -0.84 -6.39 8.74
C VAL A 176 -1.95 -6.98 9.62
N GLU A 177 -1.66 -7.25 10.89
CA GLU A 177 -2.63 -7.82 11.84
C GLU A 177 -3.84 -6.93 12.06
N ASN A 178 -3.62 -5.62 12.29
CA ASN A 178 -4.69 -4.64 12.49
C ASN A 178 -5.70 -4.70 11.35
N SER A 179 -5.21 -4.94 10.15
CA SER A 179 -6.04 -4.85 9.00
C SER A 179 -6.63 -6.21 8.60
N VAL A 180 -5.97 -7.34 8.87
CA VAL A 180 -6.63 -8.66 8.86
C VAL A 180 -7.82 -8.66 9.82
N ARG A 181 -7.69 -8.02 10.99
CA ARG A 181 -8.73 -7.92 12.02
C ARG A 181 -9.85 -6.94 11.67
N HIS A 182 -9.52 -5.77 11.10
CA HIS A 182 -10.47 -4.65 10.98
C HIS A 182 -10.81 -4.25 9.52
N ALA A 183 -9.94 -4.53 8.55
CA ALA A 183 -10.15 -4.12 7.17
C ALA A 183 -10.98 -5.13 6.35
N TYR A 184 -11.21 -6.34 6.88
CA TYR A 184 -11.91 -7.44 6.18
C TYR A 184 -13.10 -8.00 6.96
N HIS A 185 -14.32 -7.80 6.44
CA HIS A 185 -15.56 -8.41 6.96
C HIS A 185 -16.19 -9.36 5.91
N ASP A 186 -17.23 -10.10 6.28
CA ASP A 186 -17.85 -11.13 5.43
C ASP A 186 -18.47 -10.59 4.13
N GLY A 187 -18.74 -9.28 4.06
CA GLY A 187 -19.24 -8.60 2.85
C GLY A 187 -18.17 -8.33 1.79
N ILE A 188 -16.88 -8.49 2.11
CA ILE A 188 -15.79 -8.26 1.15
C ILE A 188 -15.61 -9.48 0.24
N PRO A 189 -15.46 -9.28 -1.08
CA PRO A 189 -15.23 -10.37 -2.01
C PRO A 189 -14.04 -11.26 -1.62
N LYS A 190 -14.22 -12.59 -1.69
CA LYS A 190 -13.20 -13.60 -1.32
C LYS A 190 -11.87 -13.43 -2.04
N ASP A 191 -11.89 -12.90 -3.26
CA ASP A 191 -10.71 -12.62 -4.09
C ASP A 191 -9.84 -11.47 -3.55
N VAL A 192 -10.42 -10.57 -2.75
CA VAL A 192 -9.73 -9.45 -2.08
C VAL A 192 -9.54 -9.73 -0.58
N ARG A 193 -10.40 -10.55 0.01
CA ARG A 193 -10.46 -10.82 1.44
C ARG A 193 -9.11 -11.35 1.97
N ARG A 194 -8.59 -10.69 3.02
CA ARG A 194 -7.38 -11.08 3.78
C ARG A 194 -6.10 -11.14 2.92
N ARG A 195 -5.94 -10.21 1.97
CA ARG A 195 -4.71 -10.10 1.15
C ARG A 195 -3.97 -8.80 1.42
N TRP A 196 -2.65 -8.91 1.47
CA TRP A 196 -1.71 -7.83 1.74
C TRP A 196 -0.57 -7.94 0.74
N TRP A 197 -0.08 -6.79 0.29
CA TRP A 197 1.10 -6.69 -0.55
C TRP A 197 2.13 -5.88 0.21
N VAL A 198 3.33 -6.41 0.31
CA VAL A 198 4.46 -5.75 0.97
C VAL A 198 5.60 -5.71 -0.04
N GLY A 199 6.27 -4.56 -0.12
CA GLY A 199 7.46 -4.40 -0.93
C GLY A 199 8.38 -3.35 -0.29
N GLY A 200 9.64 -3.36 -0.67
CA GLY A 200 10.60 -2.37 -0.18
C GLY A 200 11.76 -2.21 -1.14
N VAL A 201 12.46 -1.08 -1.02
CA VAL A 201 13.70 -0.80 -1.75
C VAL A 201 14.74 -0.30 -0.76
N SER A 202 16.01 -0.56 -1.04
CA SER A 202 17.12 -0.02 -0.27
C SER A 202 18.14 0.64 -1.19
N ASN A 203 18.89 1.59 -0.62
CA ASN A 203 20.11 2.13 -1.17
C ASN A 203 21.25 1.85 -0.20
N PRO A 204 22.07 0.82 -0.45
CA PRO A 204 23.20 0.47 0.40
C PRO A 204 24.33 1.50 0.43
N LYS A 205 24.35 2.48 -0.49
CA LYS A 205 25.34 3.55 -0.46
C LYS A 205 24.93 4.68 0.45
N SER A 206 23.66 5.06 0.40
CA SER A 206 23.13 6.12 1.25
C SER A 206 22.63 5.62 2.59
N GLY A 207 22.33 4.32 2.75
CA GLY A 207 21.68 3.76 3.94
C GLY A 207 20.16 3.97 3.97
N GLU A 208 19.56 4.42 2.86
CA GLU A 208 18.11 4.64 2.76
C GLU A 208 17.37 3.33 2.54
N VAL A 209 16.25 3.15 3.25
CA VAL A 209 15.34 2.02 3.09
C VAL A 209 13.90 2.52 3.03
N MET A 210 13.15 2.05 2.04
CA MET A 210 11.71 2.21 1.97
C MET A 210 11.05 0.85 2.16
N VAL A 211 10.02 0.78 3.02
CA VAL A 211 9.10 -0.35 3.10
C VAL A 211 7.69 0.15 2.89
N ALA A 212 6.88 -0.56 2.12
CA ALA A 212 5.50 -0.22 1.84
C ALA A 212 4.59 -1.45 2.02
N CYS A 213 3.46 -1.24 2.69
CA CYS A 213 2.41 -2.23 2.90
C CYS A 213 1.09 -1.71 2.32
N TYR A 214 0.41 -2.53 1.54
CA TYR A 214 -0.81 -2.17 0.86
C TYR A 214 -1.91 -3.23 1.04
N ASP A 215 -3.14 -2.76 1.19
CA ASP A 215 -4.34 -3.61 1.26
C ASP A 215 -5.53 -3.02 0.51
N CYS A 216 -6.46 -3.88 0.13
CA CYS A 216 -7.65 -3.54 -0.64
C CYS A 216 -8.96 -3.63 0.19
N GLY A 217 -8.87 -3.52 1.50
CA GLY A 217 -9.98 -3.61 2.46
C GLY A 217 -10.81 -2.32 2.57
N VAL A 218 -11.60 -2.20 3.65
CA VAL A 218 -12.59 -1.10 3.83
C VAL A 218 -12.01 0.26 4.19
N SER A 219 -10.69 0.45 4.17
CA SER A 219 -9.96 1.64 4.68
C SER A 219 -10.06 1.82 6.20
N ILE A 220 -9.11 2.56 6.80
CA ILE A 220 -9.13 2.87 8.24
C ILE A 220 -10.36 3.72 8.62
N PRO A 221 -10.71 4.79 7.87
CA PRO A 221 -11.93 5.53 8.15
C PRO A 221 -13.22 4.69 8.05
N GLY A 222 -13.24 3.69 7.16
CA GLY A 222 -14.38 2.78 7.00
C GLY A 222 -14.52 1.76 8.14
N SER A 223 -13.41 1.23 8.65
CA SER A 223 -13.43 0.26 9.75
C SER A 223 -13.97 0.85 11.06
N ILE A 224 -13.70 2.13 11.32
CA ILE A 224 -14.20 2.84 12.50
C ILE A 224 -15.71 3.10 12.41
N ALA A 225 -16.21 3.43 11.20
CA ALA A 225 -17.64 3.62 10.99
C ALA A 225 -18.41 2.32 11.25
N GLY A 226 -17.85 1.17 10.86
CA GLY A 226 -18.43 -0.14 11.14
C GLY A 226 -18.37 -0.53 12.62
N SER A 227 -17.24 -0.31 13.30
CA SER A 227 -17.08 -0.70 14.71
C SER A 227 -17.92 0.12 15.69
N VAL A 228 -18.20 1.40 15.37
CA VAL A 228 -19.14 2.24 16.13
C VAL A 228 -20.58 1.72 16.04
N LEU A 229 -20.93 1.00 14.97
CA LEU A 229 -22.25 0.43 14.78
C LEU A 229 -22.40 -0.97 15.43
N ASP A 230 -21.33 -1.76 15.49
CA ASP A 230 -21.37 -3.15 16.00
C ASP A 230 -21.10 -3.30 17.52
N ASP A 231 -20.40 -2.37 18.17
CA ASP A 231 -19.99 -2.54 19.57
C ASP A 231 -20.90 -1.80 20.57
N GLN A 232 -21.76 -2.54 21.27
CA GLN A 232 -22.56 -2.02 22.39
C GLN A 232 -21.79 -1.85 23.72
N ARG A 233 -20.52 -2.29 23.86
CA ARG A 233 -19.85 -2.32 25.19
C ARG A 233 -18.44 -1.74 25.29
N GLY A 234 -17.60 -1.69 24.24
CA GLY A 234 -16.19 -1.28 24.36
C GLY A 234 -15.84 0.10 23.79
N VAL A 235 -16.40 0.46 22.64
CA VAL A 235 -16.17 1.74 21.94
C VAL A 235 -16.90 2.92 22.65
N ARG A 236 -17.78 2.63 23.61
CA ARG A 236 -18.76 3.58 24.14
C ARG A 236 -18.17 4.76 24.92
N THR A 237 -17.02 4.64 25.59
CA THR A 237 -16.66 5.65 26.61
C THR A 237 -15.73 6.76 26.11
N TYR A 238 -14.72 6.44 25.29
CA TYR A 238 -13.80 7.45 24.74
C TYR A 238 -14.26 7.97 23.37
N VAL A 239 -14.68 7.05 22.49
CA VAL A 239 -15.17 7.41 21.16
C VAL A 239 -16.45 8.22 21.31
N GLN A 240 -17.44 7.89 22.16
CA GLN A 240 -18.63 8.75 22.29
C GLN A 240 -18.35 10.15 22.87
N GLY A 241 -17.35 10.35 23.72
CA GLY A 241 -17.05 11.68 24.28
C GLY A 241 -16.42 12.62 23.26
N VAL A 242 -15.41 12.12 22.53
CA VAL A 242 -14.69 12.89 21.49
C VAL A 242 -15.46 12.89 20.16
N PHE A 243 -16.01 11.75 19.73
CA PHE A 243 -16.91 11.66 18.56
C PHE A 243 -18.20 12.44 18.77
N ARG A 244 -18.89 12.45 19.93
CA ARG A 244 -20.11 13.29 20.06
C ARG A 244 -19.80 14.77 19.97
N ARG A 245 -18.66 15.24 20.51
CA ARG A 245 -18.29 16.67 20.41
C ARG A 245 -17.90 17.06 18.99
N TYR A 246 -17.20 16.20 18.25
CA TYR A 246 -16.79 16.48 16.87
C TYR A 246 -17.88 16.19 15.82
N LEU A 247 -18.79 15.24 16.09
CA LEU A 247 -19.80 14.76 15.13
C LEU A 247 -21.25 15.05 15.52
N ARG A 248 -21.57 15.77 16.62
CA ARG A 248 -22.94 16.31 16.80
C ARG A 248 -23.35 17.27 15.68
N ARG A 249 -22.41 17.71 14.85
CA ARG A 249 -22.63 18.45 13.61
C ARG A 249 -22.55 17.59 12.34
N SER A 250 -22.24 16.30 12.46
CA SER A 250 -21.72 15.49 11.36
C SER A 250 -22.20 14.02 11.31
N VAL A 251 -23.09 13.60 12.20
CA VAL A 251 -23.84 12.32 12.12
C VAL A 251 -25.26 12.58 11.63
N THR A 252 -25.39 13.39 10.59
CA THR A 252 -26.48 13.24 9.63
C THR A 252 -25.89 12.50 8.43
N GLU A 253 -26.68 11.62 7.81
CA GLU A 253 -26.31 10.61 6.81
C GLU A 253 -25.69 11.14 5.49
N GLU A 254 -25.13 12.34 5.47
CA GLU A 254 -24.55 12.99 4.29
C GLU A 254 -23.14 13.57 4.52
N VAL A 255 -22.48 13.29 5.65
CA VAL A 255 -21.09 13.76 5.80
C VAL A 255 -20.14 12.82 5.08
N GLY A 256 -19.92 13.14 3.81
CA GLY A 256 -19.12 12.41 2.85
C GLY A 256 -17.65 12.21 3.25
N HIS A 257 -16.82 11.81 2.28
CA HIS A 257 -15.40 11.49 2.50
C HIS A 257 -14.54 12.71 2.95
N GLU A 258 -15.14 13.89 3.13
CA GLU A 258 -14.48 15.15 3.55
C GLU A 258 -13.95 15.14 4.99
N LEU A 259 -14.47 14.26 5.86
CA LEU A 259 -14.00 14.12 7.24
C LEU A 259 -13.01 12.97 7.45
N ASP A 260 -12.55 12.32 6.39
CA ASP A 260 -11.70 11.14 6.49
C ASP A 260 -10.39 11.41 7.22
N HIS A 261 -9.77 12.57 6.97
CA HIS A 261 -8.57 13.00 7.66
C HIS A 261 -8.77 13.11 9.19
N LYS A 262 -9.96 13.58 9.64
CA LYS A 262 -10.31 13.62 11.06
C LYS A 262 -10.58 12.23 11.62
N ARG A 263 -11.24 11.36 10.86
CA ARG A 263 -11.47 9.95 11.24
C ARG A 263 -10.14 9.23 11.45
N LEU A 264 -9.19 9.39 10.51
CA LEU A 264 -7.83 8.87 10.64
C LEU A 264 -7.11 9.44 11.86
N GLN A 265 -7.21 10.75 12.10
CA GLN A 265 -6.62 11.39 13.27
C GLN A 265 -7.14 10.80 14.59
N VAL A 266 -8.44 10.53 14.69
CA VAL A 266 -9.00 9.89 15.89
C VAL A 266 -8.59 8.43 15.98
N ALA A 267 -8.49 7.70 14.85
CA ALA A 267 -7.98 6.33 14.81
C ALA A 267 -6.58 6.24 15.43
N LEU A 268 -5.68 7.10 14.97
CA LEU A 268 -4.30 7.21 15.46
C LEU A 268 -4.27 7.51 16.96
N LYS A 269 -5.06 8.49 17.42
CA LYS A 269 -5.12 8.88 18.85
C LYS A 269 -5.71 7.79 19.73
N TYR A 270 -6.81 7.17 19.30
CA TYR A 270 -7.48 6.11 20.07
C TYR A 270 -6.57 4.90 20.23
N LEU A 271 -5.95 4.46 19.13
CA LEU A 271 -5.05 3.31 19.14
C LEU A 271 -3.78 3.57 19.97
N ALA A 272 -3.32 4.84 20.05
CA ALA A 272 -2.24 5.25 20.94
C ALA A 272 -2.62 5.22 22.44
N THR A 273 -3.90 5.36 22.77
CA THR A 273 -4.38 5.37 24.17
C THR A 273 -4.74 3.98 24.70
N THR A 274 -5.08 3.03 23.84
CA THR A 274 -5.36 1.63 24.22
C THR A 274 -4.11 0.78 24.47
N SER A 275 -2.94 1.26 24.04
CA SER A 275 -1.62 0.61 24.17
C SER A 275 -1.01 0.61 25.59
N GLY A 276 -1.75 1.03 26.62
CA GLY A 276 -1.28 1.12 28.01
C GLY A 276 -1.39 -0.18 28.84
N VAL A 277 -1.80 -1.31 28.26
CA VAL A 277 -1.91 -2.59 28.98
C VAL A 277 -0.73 -3.47 28.59
N ALA A 278 0.13 -3.79 29.56
CA ALA A 278 1.25 -4.70 29.40
C ALA A 278 0.78 -6.06 28.85
N GLY A 279 1.05 -6.32 27.56
CA GLY A 279 0.76 -7.59 26.88
C GLY A 279 -0.30 -7.57 25.77
N GLY A 280 -0.93 -6.43 25.44
CA GLY A 280 -1.93 -6.30 24.35
C GLY A 280 -1.50 -5.34 23.25
N GLY A 281 -1.84 -5.64 21.98
CA GLY A 281 -1.38 -4.98 20.74
C GLY A 281 -1.20 -3.45 20.80
N LYS A 282 -0.03 -2.98 20.35
CA LYS A 282 0.50 -1.61 20.46
C LYS A 282 -0.06 -0.61 19.41
N GLY A 283 -0.95 -1.04 18.54
CA GLY A 283 -1.76 -0.23 17.62
C GLY A 283 -1.00 0.49 16.50
N LEU A 284 -1.73 1.37 15.79
CA LEU A 284 -1.20 2.26 14.74
C LEU A 284 -0.14 3.27 15.25
N ALA A 285 -0.03 3.44 16.57
CA ALA A 285 0.97 4.30 17.18
C ALA A 285 2.37 3.69 17.04
N HIS A 286 2.51 2.39 17.23
CA HIS A 286 3.76 1.67 17.07
C HIS A 286 4.29 1.71 15.63
N ILE A 287 3.38 1.70 14.65
CA ILE A 287 3.67 1.94 13.22
C ILE A 287 4.33 3.31 13.01
N ALA A 288 3.86 4.34 13.70
CA ALA A 288 4.35 5.71 13.55
C ALA A 288 5.66 5.97 14.31
N THR A 289 5.88 5.32 15.45
CA THR A 289 7.10 5.49 16.27
C THR A 289 8.28 4.65 15.81
N THR A 290 8.10 3.76 14.83
CA THR A 290 9.19 2.91 14.30
C THR A 290 10.39 3.72 13.79
N ILE A 291 10.14 4.93 13.30
CA ILE A 291 11.19 5.82 12.76
C ILE A 291 12.04 6.49 13.84
N ASP A 292 11.63 6.45 15.11
CA ASP A 292 12.36 7.11 16.20
C ASP A 292 13.72 6.45 16.47
N ASP A 293 13.83 5.16 16.13
CA ASP A 293 15.05 4.36 16.26
C ASP A 293 16.00 4.46 15.06
N CYS A 294 15.57 5.06 13.95
CA CYS A 294 16.40 5.27 12.75
C CYS A 294 17.19 6.58 12.87
N GLN A 295 18.23 6.83 12.05
CA GLN A 295 18.92 8.13 12.05
C GLN A 295 17.96 9.26 11.67
N ASP A 296 17.25 9.09 10.56
CA ASP A 296 16.12 9.90 10.12
C ASP A 296 15.03 8.97 9.56
N GLY A 297 13.80 9.47 9.42
CA GLY A 297 12.75 8.68 8.81
C GLY A 297 11.41 9.37 8.74
N THR A 298 10.52 8.81 7.92
CA THR A 298 9.14 9.26 7.74
C THR A 298 8.20 8.06 7.67
N VAL A 299 6.97 8.26 8.16
CA VAL A 299 5.85 7.33 7.97
C VAL A 299 4.71 8.07 7.30
N GLU A 300 4.16 7.45 6.26
CA GLU A 300 2.98 7.92 5.56
C GLU A 300 1.87 6.86 5.57
N ILE A 301 0.62 7.29 5.74
CA ILE A 301 -0.56 6.43 5.61
C ILE A 301 -1.53 7.10 4.66
N PHE A 302 -1.83 6.44 3.54
CA PHE A 302 -2.85 6.85 2.59
C PHE A 302 -4.04 5.90 2.72
N THR A 303 -5.24 6.43 2.94
CA THR A 303 -6.43 5.59 3.15
C THR A 303 -7.69 6.37 2.80
N ARG A 304 -8.46 5.89 1.81
CA ARG A 304 -9.62 6.63 1.26
C ARG A 304 -9.24 8.08 0.94
N ARG A 305 -9.91 9.11 1.46
CA ARG A 305 -9.52 10.52 1.26
C ARG A 305 -8.60 11.07 2.37
N ALA A 306 -7.97 10.24 3.18
CA ALA A 306 -7.08 10.68 4.25
C ALA A 306 -5.61 10.38 3.94
N HIS A 307 -4.75 11.31 4.33
CA HIS A 307 -3.30 11.14 4.36
C HIS A 307 -2.78 11.52 5.73
N PHE A 308 -1.99 10.63 6.34
CA PHE A 308 -1.19 10.93 7.52
C PHE A 308 0.28 10.94 7.14
N TYR A 309 1.02 11.89 7.69
CA TYR A 309 2.47 12.03 7.54
C TYR A 309 3.09 12.35 8.89
N VAL A 310 4.19 11.68 9.23
CA VAL A 310 5.05 12.02 10.35
C VAL A 310 6.50 11.86 9.94
N LYS A 311 7.35 12.78 10.39
CA LYS A 311 8.81 12.69 10.32
C LYS A 311 9.36 12.46 11.72
N LYS A 312 10.51 11.81 11.83
CA LYS A 312 11.19 11.61 13.12
C LYS A 312 11.32 12.95 13.87
N GLY A 313 10.93 12.95 15.15
CA GLY A 313 10.96 14.15 16.00
C GLY A 313 9.83 15.15 15.78
N ASP A 314 8.97 14.95 14.77
CA ASP A 314 7.83 15.82 14.49
C ASP A 314 6.50 15.28 15.03
N VAL A 315 5.54 16.19 15.18
CA VAL A 315 4.14 15.81 15.45
C VAL A 315 3.46 15.43 14.13
N GLY A 316 2.97 14.20 14.05
CA GLY A 316 2.26 13.69 12.88
C GLY A 316 1.01 14.51 12.51
N ARG A 317 0.76 14.65 11.22
CA ARG A 317 -0.31 15.50 10.65
C ARG A 317 -1.22 14.67 9.76
N CYS A 318 -2.53 14.93 9.86
CA CYS A 318 -3.52 14.38 8.93
C CYS A 318 -4.00 15.47 7.98
N SER A 319 -4.12 15.14 6.70
CA SER A 319 -4.64 16.01 5.65
C SER A 319 -5.68 15.27 4.80
N LEU A 320 -6.52 16.03 4.10
CA LEU A 320 -7.49 15.52 3.15
C LEU A 320 -6.82 15.36 1.77
N LEU A 321 -6.99 14.20 1.15
CA LEU A 321 -6.54 13.94 -0.21
C LEU A 321 -7.51 14.55 -1.23
N PRO A 322 -6.98 15.04 -2.38
CA PRO A 322 -7.83 15.57 -3.44
C PRO A 322 -8.78 14.49 -3.98
N GLU A 323 -8.30 13.26 -4.04
CA GLU A 323 -9.01 12.10 -4.59
C GLU A 323 -8.97 10.91 -3.63
N GLU A 324 -9.86 9.95 -3.84
CA GLU A 324 -9.88 8.71 -3.05
C GLU A 324 -8.70 7.81 -3.42
N MET A 325 -7.96 7.38 -2.41
CA MET A 325 -6.99 6.31 -2.50
C MET A 325 -7.71 4.96 -2.36
N PRO A 326 -7.59 4.04 -3.33
CA PRO A 326 -8.19 2.73 -3.21
C PRO A 326 -7.45 1.93 -2.13
N GLY A 327 -8.15 1.50 -1.07
CA GLY A 327 -7.57 0.68 -0.01
C GLY A 327 -6.83 1.49 1.05
N THR A 328 -5.76 0.90 1.62
CA THR A 328 -4.83 1.59 2.53
C THR A 328 -3.40 1.25 2.14
N LEU A 329 -2.54 2.26 2.06
CA LEU A 329 -1.09 2.15 1.89
C LEU A 329 -0.41 2.74 3.12
N ILE A 330 0.57 2.04 3.65
CA ILE A 330 1.49 2.52 4.68
C ILE A 330 2.89 2.48 4.10
N VAL A 331 3.64 3.58 4.20
CA VAL A 331 5.01 3.69 3.71
C VAL A 331 5.92 4.17 4.82
N TRP A 332 6.97 3.41 5.10
CA TRP A 332 8.10 3.83 5.90
C TRP A 332 9.25 4.18 4.97
N ARG A 333 9.86 5.36 5.15
CA ARG A 333 11.17 5.69 4.56
C ARG A 333 12.11 5.98 5.71
N MET A 334 13.23 5.29 5.77
CA MET A 334 14.15 5.29 6.90
C MET A 334 15.57 5.52 6.39
N GLN A 335 16.30 6.35 7.10
CA GLN A 335 17.73 6.51 6.97
C GLN A 335 18.37 5.75 8.12
N LEU A 336 19.13 4.70 7.82
CA LEU A 336 19.65 3.79 8.85
C LEU A 336 20.97 4.27 9.46
N TYR A 337 21.84 4.84 8.63
CA TYR A 337 23.17 5.36 9.01
C TYR A 337 23.57 6.50 8.06
N GLY A 338 24.56 7.32 8.43
CA GLY A 338 24.93 8.55 7.71
C GLY A 338 26.38 8.63 7.29
#